data_AF-A0A9D1T5F4-F1
#
_entry.id   AF-A0A9D1T5F4-F1
#
_cell.length_a   1.000
_cell.length_b   1.000
_cell.length_c   1.000
_cell.angle_alpha   90.00
_cell.angle_beta   90.00
_cell.angle_gamma   90.00
#
_symmetry.space_group_name_H-M   'P 1'
#
loop_
_entity.id
_entity.type
_entity.pdbx_description
1 polymer ?
#
loop_
_entity_poly.entity_id
_entity_poly.type
_entity_poly.pdbx_seq_one_letter_code
_entity_poly.pdbx_strand_id
1 'polypeptide(L)'
;MIEKSIVKLMQYGLATGLIAREDRRYMVNHILELLKIDAISDEALAQVMEFDGEDKSVVDQLEDILSDICDYAYENGLMEENSIGYRDLFDTKVMGLLVDRPAHVIEKFWQDYREDPVKATDAYYKFSQDTDYIRRYRIRKDMKWVAPTQYGDLDITINLSKPEKDPKAIAAAKLAKQTAYPKCQLCMENEGYAGRLDHPARENHRIIPVTINGSPWGFQYSPYVYYNEHCIVFNSQHVPMKIERATFAKLFDFVKQFPHYFVGSNADLPIVGGSILSHDHFQGGHYEFAMAKAPVEREISFAGFEDVKAGIVKWPMSVIRISGPDTERLIELADKVLAAWRGYTDEAAFIFAETDGEPHNTITPIARKRGDQYELDLVLRNNITTEQHPLGVYHPHAELHHIKKENIGLIEVMGLAVLPARLKGEIEGLCRAIVAGEDLRKDEALAKHADWVDELKKTYTFTADNVEEILKKEIGIVFMKVLEHAGVYKCTEEGRQAFLRFVDSVK
;
A
#
# COMPACT_ATOMS: atom_id res chain seq x y z
N MET A 1 36.65 -0.52 12.98
CA MET A 1 35.60 -0.71 11.96
C MET A 1 34.34 0.05 12.36
N ILE A 2 33.77 -0.24 13.54
CA ILE A 2 32.57 0.44 14.06
C ILE A 2 32.67 1.97 14.16
N GLU A 3 33.80 2.54 14.59
CA GLU A 3 33.96 4.01 14.66
C GLU A 3 33.73 4.69 13.30
N LYS A 4 34.17 4.06 12.20
CA LYS A 4 33.94 4.58 10.85
C LYS A 4 32.44 4.58 10.51
N SER A 5 31.71 3.55 10.90
CA SER A 5 30.26 3.45 10.69
C SER A 5 29.50 4.45 11.56
N ILE A 6 29.96 4.72 12.79
CA ILE A 6 29.44 5.81 13.65
C ILE A 6 29.66 7.17 12.99
N VAL A 7 30.87 7.45 12.50
CA VAL A 7 31.17 8.71 11.77
C VAL A 7 30.23 8.86 10.57
N LYS A 8 30.09 7.81 9.75
CA LYS A 8 29.20 7.84 8.59
C LYS A 8 27.73 8.00 8.96
N LEU A 9 27.25 7.38 10.04
CA LEU A 9 25.88 7.56 10.53
C LEU A 9 25.63 9.01 10.98
N MET A 10 26.61 9.62 11.67
CA MET A 10 26.54 11.03 12.04
C MET A 10 26.55 11.95 10.81
N GLN A 11 27.40 11.67 9.82
CA GLN A 11 27.43 12.38 8.54
C GLN A 11 26.09 12.22 7.79
N TYR A 12 25.50 11.02 7.80
CA TYR A 12 24.17 10.78 7.25
C TYR A 12 23.11 11.66 7.93
N GLY A 13 23.08 11.70 9.26
CA GLY A 13 22.12 12.51 10.01
C GLY A 13 22.26 14.02 9.72
N LEU A 14 23.49 14.52 9.58
CA LEU A 14 23.77 15.91 9.19
C LEU A 14 23.40 16.18 7.72
N ALA A 15 23.74 15.27 6.81
CA ALA A 15 23.46 15.41 5.38
C ALA A 15 21.95 15.34 5.06
N THR A 16 21.17 14.59 5.84
CA THR A 16 19.71 14.53 5.68
C THR A 16 18.99 15.65 6.44
N GLY A 17 19.66 16.29 7.40
CA GLY A 17 19.06 17.30 8.28
C GLY A 17 18.28 16.70 9.44
N LEU A 18 18.42 15.39 9.70
CA LEU A 18 17.87 14.74 10.89
C LEU A 18 18.59 15.19 12.18
N ILE A 19 19.86 15.57 12.06
CA ILE A 19 20.69 16.07 13.17
C ILE A 19 21.10 17.51 12.87
N ALA A 20 20.94 18.40 13.86
CA ALA A 20 21.49 19.75 13.80
C ALA A 20 22.99 19.77 14.14
N ARG A 21 23.74 20.76 13.64
CA ARG A 21 25.19 20.85 13.87
C ARG A 21 25.54 20.97 15.36
N GLU A 22 24.64 21.56 16.13
CA GLU A 22 24.71 21.77 17.56
C GLU A 22 24.61 20.45 18.35
N ASP A 23 23.89 19.46 17.80
CA ASP A 23 23.62 18.18 18.47
C ASP A 23 24.69 17.12 18.22
N ARG A 24 25.74 17.42 17.44
CA ARG A 24 26.76 16.43 17.03
C ARG A 24 27.36 15.64 18.21
N ARG A 25 27.80 16.35 19.26
CA ARG A 25 28.38 15.69 20.45
C ARG A 25 27.34 14.91 21.24
N TYR A 26 26.14 15.47 21.37
CA TYR A 26 25.02 14.83 22.05
C TYR A 26 24.66 13.50 21.37
N MET A 27 24.53 13.51 20.05
CA MET A 27 24.19 12.32 19.25
C MET A 27 25.30 11.27 19.25
N VAL A 28 26.57 11.67 19.17
CA VAL A 28 27.70 10.73 19.32
C VAL A 28 27.60 9.98 20.65
N ASN A 29 27.37 10.68 21.77
CA ASN A 29 27.26 10.05 23.09
C ASN A 29 26.11 9.05 23.17
N HIS A 30 24.94 9.35 22.58
CA HIS A 30 23.81 8.42 22.57
C HIS A 30 24.05 7.19 21.69
N ILE A 31 24.75 7.35 20.57
CA ILE A 31 25.16 6.20 19.73
C ILE A 31 26.16 5.33 20.50
N LEU A 32 27.14 5.92 21.18
CA LEU A 32 28.11 5.19 22.01
C LEU A 32 27.41 4.44 23.15
N GLU A 33 26.44 5.07 23.84
CA GLU A 33 25.62 4.44 24.87
C GLU A 33 24.85 3.22 24.32
N LEU A 34 24.18 3.38 23.17
CA LEU A 34 23.42 2.30 22.52
C LEU A 34 24.34 1.11 22.17
N LEU A 35 25.54 1.40 21.67
CA LEU A 35 26.53 0.40 21.26
C LEU A 35 27.40 -0.12 22.41
N LYS A 36 27.21 0.37 23.64
CA LYS A 36 28.02 0.07 24.83
C LYS A 36 29.52 0.28 24.59
N ILE A 37 29.87 1.40 23.97
CA ILE A 37 31.25 1.83 23.72
C ILE A 37 31.59 2.97 24.68
N ASP A 38 32.69 2.86 25.43
CA ASP A 38 33.05 3.85 26.46
C ASP A 38 33.64 5.16 25.87
N ALA A 39 34.29 5.09 24.70
CA ALA A 39 34.97 6.22 24.08
C ALA A 39 35.10 6.07 22.56
N ILE A 40 35.28 7.19 21.87
CA ILE A 40 35.60 7.27 20.44
C ILE A 40 36.95 7.98 20.25
N SER A 41 37.71 7.61 19.23
CA SER A 41 38.97 8.28 18.88
C SER A 41 38.79 9.77 18.56
N ASP A 42 39.81 10.57 18.87
CA ASP A 42 39.83 12.01 18.57
C ASP A 42 39.73 12.26 17.06
N GLU A 43 40.33 11.39 16.24
CA GLU A 43 40.27 11.48 14.78
C GLU A 43 38.85 11.23 14.25
N ALA A 44 38.11 10.28 14.82
CA ALA A 44 36.73 10.03 14.43
C ALA A 44 35.81 11.16 14.90
N LEU A 45 36.02 11.67 16.11
CA LEU A 45 35.27 12.81 16.61
C LEU A 45 35.52 14.06 15.75
N ALA A 46 36.78 14.34 15.38
CA ALA A 46 37.12 15.45 14.50
C ALA A 46 36.39 15.34 13.15
N GLN A 47 36.35 14.15 12.53
CA GLN A 47 35.61 13.94 11.29
C GLN A 47 34.11 14.25 11.39
N VAL A 48 33.46 13.94 12.52
CA VAL A 48 32.06 14.32 12.75
C VAL A 48 31.92 15.84 12.93
N MET A 49 32.86 16.47 13.65
CA MET A 49 32.82 17.89 13.99
C MET A 49 33.25 18.82 12.84
N GLU A 50 33.98 18.32 11.86
CA GLU A 50 34.41 19.07 10.67
C GLU A 50 33.43 18.91 9.50
N PHE A 51 32.60 17.87 9.51
CA PHE A 51 31.60 17.67 8.47
C PHE A 51 30.49 18.72 8.52
N ASP A 52 30.24 19.35 7.37
CA ASP A 52 29.30 20.46 7.21
C ASP A 52 27.91 20.03 6.70
N GLY A 53 27.75 18.78 6.24
CA GLY A 53 26.50 18.26 5.71
C GLY A 53 26.27 18.48 4.22
N GLU A 54 27.23 19.07 3.49
CA GLU A 54 27.07 19.34 2.05
C GLU A 54 27.20 18.06 1.20
N ASP A 55 28.09 17.14 1.57
CA ASP A 55 28.26 15.87 0.87
C ASP A 55 27.06 14.93 1.10
N LYS A 56 26.29 14.67 0.04
CA LYS A 56 25.15 13.76 0.06
C LYS A 56 25.51 12.33 -0.34
N SER A 57 26.76 12.01 -0.69
CA SER A 57 27.18 10.67 -1.11
C SER A 57 27.02 9.61 -0.01
N VAL A 58 27.00 10.03 1.25
CA VAL A 58 26.73 9.17 2.41
C VAL A 58 25.27 8.71 2.49
N VAL A 59 24.32 9.43 1.87
CA VAL A 59 22.89 9.11 1.92
C VAL A 59 22.58 7.78 1.24
N ASP A 60 23.23 7.49 0.12
CA ASP A 60 23.07 6.22 -0.60
C ASP A 60 23.80 5.03 0.09
N GLN A 61 24.59 5.28 1.13
CA GLN A 61 25.35 4.26 1.87
C GLN A 61 24.61 3.77 3.13
N LEU A 62 23.38 4.22 3.38
CA LEU A 62 22.68 3.92 4.64
C LEU A 62 22.52 2.40 4.91
N GLU A 63 22.19 1.60 3.89
CA GLU A 63 22.07 0.13 4.04
C GLU A 63 23.37 -0.47 4.58
N ASP A 64 24.52 -0.10 4.00
CA ASP A 64 25.84 -0.59 4.41
C ASP A 64 26.20 -0.10 5.82
N ILE A 65 25.95 1.18 6.13
CA ILE A 65 26.22 1.77 7.46
C ILE A 65 25.44 1.02 8.54
N LEU A 66 24.13 0.80 8.34
CA LEU A 66 23.29 0.07 9.28
C LEU A 66 23.69 -1.41 9.37
N SER A 67 24.08 -2.03 8.24
CA SER A 67 24.55 -3.42 8.21
C SER A 67 25.79 -3.61 9.09
N ASP A 68 26.79 -2.73 8.96
CA ASP A 68 28.01 -2.76 9.79
C ASP A 68 27.69 -2.58 11.28
N ILE A 69 26.74 -1.71 11.61
CA ILE A 69 26.32 -1.45 12.99
C ILE A 69 25.59 -2.68 13.57
N CYS A 70 24.72 -3.33 12.78
CA CYS A 70 24.06 -4.56 13.17
C CYS A 70 25.05 -5.73 13.34
N ASP A 71 26.06 -5.83 12.47
CA ASP A 71 27.13 -6.83 12.59
C ASP A 71 27.86 -6.67 13.94
N TYR A 72 28.30 -5.45 14.24
CA TYR A 72 28.92 -5.13 15.52
C TYR A 72 27.99 -5.46 16.70
N ALA A 73 26.71 -5.08 16.60
CA ALA A 73 25.73 -5.32 17.65
C ALA A 73 25.53 -6.81 17.94
N TYR A 74 25.50 -7.64 16.91
CA TYR A 74 25.44 -9.10 17.08
C TYR A 74 26.73 -9.66 17.69
N GLU A 75 27.90 -9.28 17.16
CA GLU A 75 29.21 -9.76 17.64
C GLU A 75 29.48 -9.41 19.12
N ASN A 76 28.88 -8.32 19.61
CA ASN A 76 29.05 -7.84 20.99
C ASN A 76 27.84 -8.16 21.89
N GLY A 77 26.92 -9.03 21.46
CA GLY A 77 25.80 -9.50 22.27
C GLY A 77 24.74 -8.44 22.60
N LEU A 78 24.60 -7.43 21.75
CA LEU A 78 23.53 -6.43 21.80
C LEU A 78 22.26 -6.88 21.07
N MET A 79 22.38 -7.90 20.21
CA MET A 79 21.29 -8.58 19.53
C MET A 79 21.33 -10.08 19.83
N GLU A 80 20.17 -10.71 20.01
CA GLU A 80 20.07 -12.14 20.33
C GLU A 80 20.46 -13.04 19.15
N GLU A 81 19.99 -12.71 17.95
CA GLU A 81 20.32 -13.44 16.72
C GLU A 81 20.64 -12.49 15.57
N ASN A 82 21.38 -13.01 14.59
CA ASN A 82 21.72 -12.32 13.35
C ASN A 82 20.72 -12.61 12.21
N SER A 83 19.43 -12.47 12.48
CA SER A 83 18.36 -12.66 11.47
C SER A 83 17.77 -11.33 11.03
N ILE A 84 17.06 -11.34 9.89
CA ILE A 84 16.41 -10.14 9.33
C ILE A 84 15.51 -9.47 10.37
N GLY A 85 14.74 -10.25 11.14
CA GLY A 85 13.83 -9.71 12.15
C GLY A 85 14.54 -8.94 13.27
N TYR A 86 15.65 -9.49 13.81
CA TYR A 86 16.40 -8.80 14.86
C TYR A 86 17.20 -7.61 14.32
N ARG A 87 17.73 -7.70 13.09
CA ARG A 87 18.35 -6.57 12.42
C ARG A 87 17.37 -5.41 12.23
N ASP A 88 16.16 -5.70 11.76
CA ASP A 88 15.10 -4.71 11.57
C ASP A 88 14.68 -4.02 12.89
N LEU A 89 14.74 -4.72 14.02
CA LEU A 89 14.51 -4.10 15.34
C LEU A 89 15.67 -3.19 15.72
N PHE A 90 16.91 -3.65 15.55
CA PHE A 90 18.09 -2.94 16.00
C PHE A 90 18.41 -1.70 15.14
N ASP A 91 18.35 -1.82 13.81
CA ASP A 91 18.59 -0.69 12.91
C ASP A 91 17.52 0.40 13.07
N THR A 92 16.26 0.04 13.31
CA THR A 92 15.17 0.97 13.60
C THR A 92 15.42 1.70 14.91
N LYS A 93 15.94 1.01 15.93
CA LYS A 93 16.37 1.61 17.20
C LYS A 93 17.52 2.60 17.01
N VAL A 94 18.52 2.25 16.18
CA VAL A 94 19.64 3.14 15.82
C VAL A 94 19.11 4.40 15.13
N MET A 95 18.27 4.22 14.11
CA MET A 95 17.66 5.35 13.38
C MET A 95 16.76 6.19 14.28
N GLY A 96 16.04 5.57 15.21
CA GLY A 96 15.20 6.23 16.21
C GLY A 96 15.94 7.27 17.06
N LEU A 97 17.26 7.09 17.29
CA LEU A 97 18.09 8.09 17.96
C LEU A 97 18.19 9.38 17.15
N LEU A 98 18.21 9.29 15.81
CA LEU A 98 18.37 10.43 14.92
C LEU A 98 17.06 11.18 14.67
N VAL A 99 15.92 10.65 15.12
CA VAL A 99 14.60 11.21 14.81
C VAL A 99 14.14 12.15 15.91
N ASP A 100 13.84 13.39 15.55
CA ASP A 100 13.32 14.39 16.48
C ASP A 100 11.98 13.96 17.13
N ARG A 101 11.60 14.60 18.23
CA ARG A 101 10.38 14.31 18.98
C ARG A 101 9.13 14.63 18.15
N PRO A 102 8.01 13.90 18.35
CA PRO A 102 6.77 14.13 17.59
C PRO A 102 6.32 15.59 17.57
N ALA A 103 6.42 16.31 18.70
CA ALA A 103 5.98 17.71 18.79
C ALA A 103 6.65 18.63 17.76
N HIS A 104 7.97 18.50 17.56
CA HIS A 104 8.71 19.33 16.60
C HIS A 104 8.40 18.94 15.16
N VAL A 105 8.29 17.64 14.87
CA VAL A 105 7.94 17.13 13.54
C VAL A 105 6.54 17.60 13.13
N ILE A 106 5.58 17.53 14.06
CA ILE A 106 4.21 18.01 13.86
C ILE A 106 4.19 19.53 13.65
N GLU A 107 4.92 20.30 14.46
CA GLU A 107 5.02 21.75 14.30
C GLU A 107 5.57 22.11 12.92
N LYS A 108 6.68 21.49 12.51
CA LYS A 108 7.29 21.70 11.20
C LYS A 108 6.34 21.38 10.06
N PHE A 109 5.64 20.25 10.12
CA PHE A 109 4.64 19.87 9.11
C PHE A 109 3.59 20.97 8.93
N TRP A 110 3.01 21.44 10.03
CA TRP A 110 1.96 22.47 9.97
C TRP A 110 2.49 23.88 9.65
N GLN A 111 3.78 24.16 9.89
CA GLN A 111 4.43 25.35 9.36
C GLN A 111 4.55 25.28 7.84
N ASP A 112 5.07 24.18 7.30
CA ASP A 112 5.19 23.96 5.85
C ASP A 112 3.80 23.95 5.18
N TYR A 113 2.78 23.38 5.83
CA TYR A 113 1.40 23.31 5.33
C TYR A 113 0.73 24.68 5.18
N ARG A 114 1.05 25.62 6.08
CA ARG A 114 0.52 27.01 5.99
C ARG A 114 1.07 27.75 4.77
N GLU A 115 2.22 27.34 4.26
CA GLU A 115 2.75 27.87 3.01
C GLU A 115 2.12 27.16 1.81
N ASP A 116 2.16 25.82 1.81
CA ASP A 116 1.59 24.99 0.76
C ASP A 116 1.39 23.54 1.28
N PRO A 117 0.17 22.95 1.18
CA PRO A 117 -0.06 21.55 1.51
C PRO A 117 0.89 20.57 0.79
N VAL A 118 1.28 20.86 -0.46
CA VAL A 118 2.22 20.02 -1.22
C VAL A 118 3.62 20.07 -0.60
N LYS A 119 4.09 21.25 -0.20
CA LYS A 119 5.38 21.42 0.48
C LYS A 119 5.43 20.59 1.77
N ALA A 120 4.34 20.59 2.54
CA ALA A 120 4.26 19.81 3.78
C ALA A 120 4.36 18.30 3.54
N THR A 121 3.62 17.80 2.55
CA THR A 121 3.64 16.37 2.23
C THR A 121 4.97 15.94 1.64
N ASP A 122 5.53 16.71 0.70
CA ASP A 122 6.84 16.41 0.10
C ASP A 122 7.94 16.35 1.16
N ALA A 123 7.96 17.33 2.09
CA ALA A 123 8.91 17.37 3.19
C ALA A 123 8.73 16.18 4.15
N TYR A 124 7.49 15.83 4.48
CA TYR A 124 7.19 14.69 5.36
C TYR A 124 7.48 13.33 4.71
N TYR A 125 7.27 13.21 3.40
CA TYR A 125 7.62 12.01 2.65
C TYR A 125 9.13 11.82 2.60
N LYS A 126 9.88 12.89 2.29
CA LYS A 126 11.34 12.89 2.35
C LYS A 126 11.83 12.54 3.76
N PHE A 127 11.25 13.15 4.80
CA PHE A 127 11.55 12.82 6.19
C PHE A 127 11.35 11.33 6.47
N SER A 128 10.22 10.75 6.07
CA SER A 128 9.93 9.32 6.25
C SER A 128 10.90 8.40 5.51
N GLN A 129 11.48 8.84 4.40
CA GLN A 129 12.56 8.14 3.70
C GLN A 129 13.91 8.29 4.42
N ASP A 130 14.20 9.48 4.95
CA ASP A 130 15.47 9.77 5.62
C ASP A 130 15.57 9.11 7.00
N THR A 131 14.46 8.94 7.71
CA THR A 131 14.43 8.20 8.99
C THR A 131 14.57 6.68 8.81
N ASP A 132 14.66 6.19 7.56
CA ASP A 132 14.59 4.78 7.17
C ASP A 132 13.28 4.08 7.59
N TYR A 133 12.22 4.86 7.88
CA TYR A 133 10.88 4.29 8.03
C TYR A 133 10.40 3.71 6.69
N ILE A 134 10.64 4.47 5.60
CA ILE A 134 10.52 4.01 4.22
C ILE A 134 11.91 3.58 3.75
N ARG A 135 12.15 2.27 3.75
CA ARG A 135 13.46 1.67 3.41
C ARG A 135 13.72 1.70 1.90
N ARG A 136 14.31 2.81 1.41
CA ARG A 136 14.55 3.07 -0.02
C ARG A 136 15.31 1.93 -0.72
N TYR A 137 16.32 1.36 -0.07
CA TYR A 137 17.13 0.27 -0.61
C TYR A 137 16.34 -1.04 -0.77
N ARG A 138 15.28 -1.26 0.00
CA ARG A 138 14.37 -2.40 -0.17
C ARG A 138 13.40 -2.17 -1.33
N ILE A 139 12.85 -0.96 -1.44
CA ILE A 139 11.90 -0.60 -2.49
C ILE A 139 12.56 -0.62 -3.88
N ARG A 140 13.85 -0.23 -3.98
CA ARG A 140 14.64 -0.33 -5.22
C ARG A 140 14.76 -1.76 -5.77
N LYS A 141 14.50 -2.79 -4.94
CA LYS A 141 14.56 -4.21 -5.33
C LYS A 141 13.25 -4.69 -5.98
N ASP A 142 12.14 -3.95 -5.83
CA ASP A 142 10.85 -4.32 -6.40
C ASP A 142 10.91 -4.36 -7.94
N MET A 143 10.26 -5.35 -8.55
CA MET A 143 10.11 -5.39 -9.99
C MET A 143 8.85 -4.65 -10.39
N LYS A 144 8.97 -3.64 -11.26
CA LYS A 144 7.84 -2.84 -11.74
C LYS A 144 7.84 -2.78 -13.27
N TRP A 145 6.66 -2.91 -13.87
CA TRP A 145 6.46 -2.67 -15.29
C TRP A 145 5.02 -2.23 -15.55
N VAL A 146 4.80 -1.66 -16.72
CA VAL A 146 3.47 -1.24 -17.19
C VAL A 146 2.97 -2.25 -18.22
N ALA A 147 1.70 -2.62 -18.09
CA ALA A 147 1.02 -3.52 -19.02
C ALA A 147 -0.13 -2.80 -19.72
N PRO A 148 -0.01 -2.49 -21.03
CA PRO A 148 -1.09 -1.90 -21.80
C PRO A 148 -2.29 -2.85 -21.94
N THR A 149 -3.50 -2.34 -21.70
CA THR A 149 -4.75 -3.11 -21.86
C THR A 149 -5.84 -2.28 -22.54
N GLN A 150 -6.96 -2.92 -22.86
CA GLN A 150 -8.14 -2.23 -23.41
C GLN A 150 -8.77 -1.20 -22.45
N TYR A 151 -8.45 -1.26 -21.16
CA TYR A 151 -8.94 -0.34 -20.13
C TYR A 151 -7.90 0.72 -19.72
N GLY A 152 -6.73 0.73 -20.36
CA GLY A 152 -5.60 1.59 -20.02
C GLY A 152 -4.39 0.80 -19.53
N ASP A 153 -3.36 1.54 -19.12
CA ASP A 153 -2.08 1.00 -18.69
C ASP A 153 -2.15 0.54 -17.23
N LEU A 154 -2.10 -0.78 -16.99
CA LEU A 154 -2.06 -1.34 -15.64
C LEU A 154 -0.62 -1.31 -15.11
N ASP A 155 -0.46 -0.85 -13.87
CA ASP A 155 0.82 -0.92 -13.19
C ASP A 155 0.98 -2.31 -12.58
N ILE A 156 2.10 -2.98 -12.82
CA ILE A 156 2.38 -4.29 -12.25
C ILE A 156 3.62 -4.20 -11.36
N THR A 157 3.52 -4.68 -10.14
CA THR A 157 4.64 -4.74 -9.20
C THR A 157 4.75 -6.11 -8.53
N ILE A 158 5.96 -6.65 -8.44
CA ILE A 158 6.29 -7.76 -7.54
C ILE A 158 6.98 -7.13 -6.33
N ASN A 159 6.32 -7.13 -5.18
CA ASN A 159 6.85 -6.53 -3.95
C ASN A 159 7.87 -7.46 -3.30
N LEU A 160 9.14 -7.04 -3.34
CA LEU A 160 10.27 -7.69 -2.69
C LEU A 160 10.73 -6.93 -1.43
N SER A 161 10.21 -5.72 -1.21
CA SER A 161 10.56 -4.89 -0.06
C SER A 161 10.04 -5.43 1.28
N LYS A 162 8.97 -6.24 1.24
CA LYS A 162 8.41 -6.89 2.43
C LYS A 162 9.23 -8.15 2.78
N PRO A 163 9.95 -8.18 3.90
CA PRO A 163 10.76 -9.34 4.26
C PRO A 163 9.88 -10.57 4.55
N GLU A 164 10.29 -11.73 4.03
CA GLU A 164 9.72 -13.00 4.48
C GLU A 164 10.15 -13.28 5.92
N LYS A 165 9.23 -13.79 6.73
CA LYS A 165 9.53 -14.12 8.13
C LYS A 165 10.35 -15.41 8.19
N ASP A 166 11.53 -15.34 8.81
CA ASP A 166 12.38 -16.51 9.08
C ASP A 166 11.63 -17.56 9.94
N PRO A 167 11.70 -18.87 9.62
CA PRO A 167 11.13 -19.94 10.44
C PRO A 167 11.49 -19.87 11.94
N LYS A 168 12.72 -19.46 12.28
CA LYS A 168 13.16 -19.24 13.67
C LYS A 168 12.47 -18.05 14.30
N ALA A 169 12.34 -16.93 13.58
CA ALA A 169 11.59 -15.77 14.04
C ALA A 169 10.10 -16.10 14.25
N ILE A 170 9.52 -16.94 13.39
CA ILE A 170 8.15 -17.47 13.56
C ILE A 170 8.05 -18.32 14.83
N ALA A 171 9.02 -19.20 15.09
CA ALA A 171 9.05 -20.03 16.29
C ALA A 171 9.19 -19.19 17.57
N ALA A 172 10.11 -18.22 17.58
CA ALA A 172 10.30 -17.30 18.70
C ALA A 172 9.05 -16.44 18.97
N ALA A 173 8.43 -15.92 17.91
CA ALA A 173 7.17 -15.18 18.00
C ALA A 173 6.01 -16.02 18.59
N LYS A 174 5.95 -17.33 18.27
CA LYS A 174 4.93 -18.23 18.84
C LYS A 174 5.14 -18.51 20.34
N LEU A 175 6.40 -18.46 20.80
CA LEU A 175 6.76 -18.66 22.20
C LEU A 175 6.69 -17.37 23.02
N ALA A 176 6.69 -16.20 22.35
CA ALA A 176 6.59 -14.91 23.00
C ALA A 176 5.24 -14.73 23.70
N LYS A 177 5.26 -14.08 24.86
CA LYS A 177 4.05 -13.75 25.60
C LYS A 177 3.19 -12.82 24.75
N GLN A 178 1.95 -13.21 24.44
CA GLN A 178 1.05 -12.34 23.72
C GLN A 178 0.80 -11.05 24.52
N THR A 179 1.14 -9.92 23.91
CA THR A 179 0.91 -8.59 24.47
C THR A 179 -0.22 -7.91 23.69
N ALA A 180 -1.11 -7.20 24.39
CA ALA A 180 -2.19 -6.45 23.76
C ALA A 180 -1.79 -5.03 23.31
N TYR A 181 -0.53 -4.63 23.48
CA TYR A 181 -0.02 -3.29 23.17
C TYR A 181 1.19 -3.35 22.22
N PRO A 182 1.22 -2.55 21.14
CA PRO A 182 0.07 -1.92 20.49
C PRO A 182 -0.94 -2.97 20.01
N LYS A 183 -2.23 -2.61 19.94
CA LYS A 183 -3.31 -3.55 19.59
C LYS A 183 -3.25 -4.01 18.13
N CYS A 184 -2.85 -3.13 17.22
CA CYS A 184 -2.56 -3.46 15.82
C CYS A 184 -1.46 -2.54 15.26
N GLN A 185 -1.10 -2.73 13.99
CA GLN A 185 -0.02 -2.00 13.32
C GLN A 185 -0.35 -0.53 12.96
N LEU A 186 -1.63 -0.14 13.08
CA LEU A 186 -2.12 1.21 12.78
C LEU A 186 -2.45 2.02 14.05
N CYS A 187 -2.41 1.42 15.23
CA CYS A 187 -2.66 2.12 16.49
C CYS A 187 -1.67 3.29 16.69
N MET A 188 -2.14 4.44 17.21
CA MET A 188 -1.28 5.60 17.51
C MET A 188 -0.13 5.23 18.47
N GLU A 189 -0.39 4.25 19.33
CA GLU A 189 0.54 3.60 20.25
C GLU A 189 1.81 3.02 19.59
N ASN A 190 1.82 2.90 18.26
CA ASN A 190 3.00 2.49 17.52
C ASN A 190 4.06 3.60 17.41
N GLU A 191 3.73 4.88 17.54
CA GLU A 191 4.71 5.95 17.43
C GLU A 191 5.82 5.77 18.48
N GLY A 192 7.07 5.58 18.03
CA GLY A 192 8.18 5.37 18.94
C GLY A 192 8.28 3.97 19.55
N TYR A 193 7.44 3.00 19.15
CA TYR A 193 7.41 1.67 19.75
C TYR A 193 8.61 0.80 19.34
N ALA A 194 9.26 0.17 20.33
CA ALA A 194 10.48 -0.64 20.12
C ALA A 194 10.28 -1.90 19.25
N GLY A 195 9.04 -2.32 19.05
CA GLY A 195 8.74 -3.55 18.32
C GLY A 195 9.10 -4.82 19.08
N ARG A 196 8.86 -5.93 18.39
CA ARG A 196 9.11 -7.33 18.76
C ARG A 196 9.03 -8.17 17.48
N LEU A 197 9.47 -9.43 17.50
CA LEU A 197 9.51 -10.25 16.27
C LEU A 197 8.15 -10.45 15.59
N ASP A 198 7.05 -10.38 16.34
CA ASP A 198 5.68 -10.47 15.83
C ASP A 198 5.06 -9.10 15.50
N HIS A 199 5.68 -7.99 15.90
CA HIS A 199 5.14 -6.63 15.75
C HIS A 199 6.25 -5.61 15.47
N PRO A 200 6.25 -4.93 14.31
CA PRO A 200 7.41 -4.20 13.83
C PRO A 200 7.82 -3.02 14.73
N ALA A 201 9.11 -2.72 14.74
CA ALA A 201 9.70 -1.52 15.35
C ALA A 201 9.27 -0.23 14.63
N ARG A 202 9.19 0.84 15.41
CA ARG A 202 8.63 2.15 15.01
C ARG A 202 9.28 3.31 15.77
N GLU A 203 10.47 3.10 16.36
CA GLU A 203 11.24 4.19 17.01
C GLU A 203 11.52 5.36 16.07
N ASN A 204 11.71 5.08 14.77
CA ASN A 204 11.96 6.07 13.72
C ASN A 204 10.70 6.60 13.02
N HIS A 205 9.51 6.23 13.50
CA HIS A 205 8.22 6.60 12.90
C HIS A 205 7.60 7.80 13.62
N ARG A 206 6.98 8.71 12.88
CA ARG A 206 6.23 9.87 13.41
C ARG A 206 4.90 10.01 12.69
N ILE A 207 3.83 10.25 13.42
CA ILE A 207 2.47 10.36 12.89
C ILE A 207 2.03 11.82 12.92
N ILE A 208 1.48 12.30 11.80
CA ILE A 208 0.89 13.64 11.73
C ILE A 208 -0.58 13.55 12.19
N PRO A 209 -0.99 14.25 13.27
CA PRO A 209 -2.39 14.27 13.67
C PRO A 209 -3.19 15.12 12.69
N VAL A 210 -4.31 14.60 12.21
CA VAL A 210 -5.27 15.31 11.36
C VAL A 210 -6.67 15.22 11.97
N THR A 211 -7.56 16.15 11.63
CA THR A 211 -8.96 16.09 12.03
C THR A 211 -9.79 15.65 10.84
N ILE A 212 -10.53 14.56 10.98
CA ILE A 212 -11.38 14.01 9.92
C ILE A 212 -12.79 13.82 10.47
N ASN A 213 -13.77 14.48 9.84
CA ASN A 213 -15.17 14.49 10.23
C ASN A 213 -15.34 14.82 11.73
N GLY A 214 -14.64 15.87 12.19
CA GLY A 214 -14.67 16.34 13.58
C GLY A 214 -13.99 15.43 14.61
N SER A 215 -13.30 14.39 14.19
CA SER A 215 -12.63 13.41 15.08
C SER A 215 -11.12 13.37 14.84
N PRO A 216 -10.31 12.97 15.85
CA PRO A 216 -8.86 12.83 15.71
C PRO A 216 -8.46 11.58 14.89
N TRP A 217 -7.56 11.78 13.94
CA TRP A 217 -7.00 10.75 13.06
C TRP A 217 -5.48 10.92 12.95
N GLY A 218 -4.79 9.87 12.52
CA GLY A 218 -3.37 9.90 12.18
C GLY A 218 -3.17 9.84 10.67
N PHE A 219 -2.17 10.56 10.18
CA PHE A 219 -1.68 10.53 8.81
C PHE A 219 -0.22 10.07 8.81
N GLN A 220 0.06 9.03 8.02
CA GLN A 220 1.40 8.49 7.83
C GLN A 220 1.61 7.94 6.43
N TYR A 221 2.86 7.73 6.02
CA TYR A 221 3.17 6.96 4.82
C TYR A 221 3.18 5.44 5.09
N SER A 222 3.00 4.65 4.04
CA SER A 222 3.21 3.20 4.09
C SER A 222 4.71 2.89 4.06
N PRO A 223 5.24 2.02 4.92
CA PRO A 223 6.66 1.65 4.88
C PRO A 223 7.02 0.73 3.68
N TYR A 224 6.01 0.17 3.00
CA TYR A 224 6.16 -0.74 1.85
C TYR A 224 5.74 -0.10 0.51
N VAL A 225 5.83 1.24 0.43
CA VAL A 225 5.43 2.11 -0.68
C VAL A 225 5.29 1.40 -2.04
N TYR A 226 4.06 1.36 -2.55
CA TYR A 226 3.81 0.80 -3.88
C TYR A 226 3.89 1.84 -5.02
N TYR A 227 3.45 3.07 -4.72
CA TYR A 227 3.38 4.21 -5.63
C TYR A 227 3.80 5.49 -4.89
N ASN A 228 4.01 6.57 -5.63
CA ASN A 228 4.48 7.84 -5.05
C ASN A 228 3.58 8.29 -3.90
N GLU A 229 4.20 8.61 -2.76
CA GLU A 229 3.50 9.11 -1.57
C GLU A 229 2.34 8.21 -1.06
N HIS A 230 2.42 6.88 -1.25
CA HIS A 230 1.44 5.94 -0.70
C HIS A 230 1.28 6.13 0.82
N CYS A 231 0.12 6.64 1.21
CA CYS A 231 -0.20 7.01 2.57
C CYS A 231 -1.37 6.23 3.17
N ILE A 232 -1.45 6.30 4.50
CA ILE A 232 -2.47 5.69 5.34
C ILE A 232 -3.01 6.78 6.27
N VAL A 233 -4.33 6.94 6.29
CA VAL A 233 -5.05 7.88 7.15
C VAL A 233 -5.95 7.07 8.05
N PHE A 234 -5.71 7.04 9.36
CA PHE A 234 -6.35 6.06 10.25
C PHE A 234 -6.97 6.71 11.47
N ASN A 235 -8.05 6.12 11.96
CA ASN A 235 -8.78 6.62 13.12
C ASN A 235 -7.87 6.55 14.36
N SER A 236 -7.83 7.57 15.22
CA SER A 236 -6.97 7.48 16.41
C SER A 236 -7.42 6.39 17.38
N GLN A 237 -8.69 5.97 17.30
CA GLN A 237 -9.25 4.87 18.07
C GLN A 237 -9.20 3.56 17.27
N HIS A 238 -8.87 2.46 17.95
CA HIS A 238 -8.94 1.11 17.37
C HIS A 238 -10.41 0.65 17.29
N VAL A 239 -11.10 1.09 16.25
CA VAL A 239 -12.47 0.71 15.93
C VAL A 239 -12.53 0.04 14.56
N PRO A 240 -13.35 -1.01 14.35
CA PRO A 240 -13.45 -1.66 13.04
C PRO A 240 -13.88 -0.69 11.92
N MET A 241 -13.36 -0.94 10.73
CA MET A 241 -13.75 -0.24 9.51
C MET A 241 -15.23 -0.47 9.19
N LYS A 242 -15.89 0.56 8.65
CA LYS A 242 -17.25 0.50 8.12
C LYS A 242 -17.39 1.35 6.87
N ILE A 243 -18.26 0.93 5.96
CA ILE A 243 -18.73 1.76 4.84
C ILE A 243 -20.11 2.32 5.20
N GLU A 244 -20.21 3.64 5.30
CA GLU A 244 -21.43 4.35 5.68
C GLU A 244 -21.39 5.78 5.13
N ARG A 245 -22.48 6.54 5.29
CA ARG A 245 -22.52 7.97 4.92
C ARG A 245 -21.30 8.74 5.42
N ALA A 246 -20.93 8.51 6.69
CA ALA A 246 -19.80 9.17 7.32
C ALA A 246 -18.46 8.81 6.64
N THR A 247 -18.34 7.64 6.02
CA THR A 247 -17.16 7.27 5.23
C THR A 247 -16.94 8.27 4.09
N PHE A 248 -17.98 8.61 3.32
CA PHE A 248 -17.85 9.59 2.23
C PHE A 248 -17.48 10.98 2.74
N ALA A 249 -18.08 11.41 3.85
CA ALA A 249 -17.73 12.67 4.51
C ALA A 249 -16.26 12.69 4.97
N LYS A 250 -15.79 11.62 5.61
CA LYS A 250 -14.39 11.46 6.05
C LYS A 250 -13.41 11.53 4.85
N LEU A 251 -13.72 10.85 3.74
CA LEU A 251 -12.88 10.88 2.54
C LEU A 251 -12.78 12.29 1.96
N PHE A 252 -13.89 13.00 1.80
CA PHE A 252 -13.86 14.37 1.30
C PHE A 252 -13.20 15.36 2.26
N ASP A 253 -13.32 15.16 3.58
CA ASP A 253 -12.66 16.01 4.56
C ASP A 253 -11.12 15.91 4.46
N PHE A 254 -10.60 14.72 4.18
CA PHE A 254 -9.18 14.54 3.86
C PHE A 254 -8.80 15.23 2.53
N VAL A 255 -9.57 15.01 1.46
CA VAL A 255 -9.29 15.62 0.15
C VAL A 255 -9.37 17.15 0.18
N LYS A 256 -10.18 17.73 1.06
CA LYS A 256 -10.21 19.19 1.29
C LYS A 256 -8.90 19.71 1.90
N GLN A 257 -8.29 18.93 2.80
CA GLN A 257 -7.02 19.25 3.43
C GLN A 257 -5.84 19.01 2.47
N PHE A 258 -5.87 17.91 1.72
CA PHE A 258 -4.80 17.50 0.80
C PHE A 258 -5.36 17.32 -0.63
N PRO A 259 -5.61 18.42 -1.36
CA PRO A 259 -6.33 18.39 -2.64
C PRO A 259 -5.56 17.74 -3.78
N HIS A 260 -4.25 17.59 -3.66
CA HIS A 260 -3.37 16.88 -4.60
C HIS A 260 -3.39 15.37 -4.43
N TYR A 261 -4.00 14.86 -3.35
CA TYR A 261 -4.09 13.43 -3.07
C TYR A 261 -5.46 12.86 -3.47
N PHE A 262 -5.45 11.58 -3.84
CA PHE A 262 -6.66 10.77 -3.71
C PHE A 262 -6.66 10.06 -2.35
N VAL A 263 -7.84 9.62 -1.91
CA VAL A 263 -7.98 8.75 -0.73
C VAL A 263 -9.18 7.82 -0.92
N GLY A 264 -9.07 6.59 -0.47
CA GLY A 264 -10.14 5.61 -0.57
C GLY A 264 -10.14 4.59 0.56
N SER A 265 -11.27 3.91 0.70
CA SER A 265 -11.47 2.85 1.68
C SER A 265 -11.53 1.50 0.98
N ASN A 266 -10.93 0.47 1.57
CA ASN A 266 -11.30 -0.90 1.22
C ASN A 266 -12.78 -1.14 1.59
N ALA A 267 -13.39 -2.14 0.97
CA ALA A 267 -14.69 -2.65 1.39
C ALA A 267 -14.65 -3.22 2.82
N ASP A 268 -15.75 -3.06 3.56
CA ASP A 268 -15.92 -3.51 4.95
C ASP A 268 -16.35 -4.97 5.09
N LEU A 269 -16.67 -5.65 3.98
CA LEU A 269 -17.02 -7.06 3.98
C LEU A 269 -15.80 -7.97 3.77
N PRO A 270 -15.78 -9.18 4.36
CA PRO A 270 -14.77 -10.19 4.08
C PRO A 270 -14.67 -10.51 2.57
N ILE A 271 -13.56 -11.11 2.14
CA ILE A 271 -13.25 -11.52 0.76
C ILE A 271 -12.99 -10.36 -0.21
N VAL A 272 -13.83 -9.32 -0.20
CA VAL A 272 -13.74 -8.17 -1.10
C VAL A 272 -12.95 -6.98 -0.53
N GLY A 273 -12.50 -7.08 0.72
CA GLY A 273 -11.76 -6.06 1.46
C GLY A 273 -10.25 -6.32 1.62
N GLY A 274 -9.55 -5.31 2.15
CA GLY A 274 -8.13 -5.35 2.46
C GLY A 274 -7.81 -6.15 3.73
N SER A 275 -6.52 -6.27 4.05
CA SER A 275 -6.01 -7.17 5.10
C SER A 275 -6.26 -6.71 6.55
N ILE A 276 -6.67 -5.46 6.78
CA ILE A 276 -6.88 -4.90 8.14
C ILE A 276 -8.30 -4.32 8.22
N LEU A 277 -9.27 -5.13 8.68
CA LEU A 277 -10.65 -4.65 8.90
C LEU A 277 -10.90 -4.22 10.35
N SER A 278 -9.98 -4.55 11.26
CA SER A 278 -10.13 -4.31 12.70
C SER A 278 -9.93 -2.84 13.11
N HIS A 279 -9.34 -2.02 12.24
CA HIS A 279 -9.04 -0.62 12.50
C HIS A 279 -9.40 0.24 11.28
N ASP A 280 -10.35 1.17 11.46
CA ASP A 280 -10.84 2.13 10.47
C ASP A 280 -9.68 2.99 9.93
N HIS A 281 -9.43 2.87 8.64
CA HIS A 281 -8.34 3.56 7.95
C HIS A 281 -8.62 3.68 6.45
N PHE A 282 -7.98 4.65 5.82
CA PHE A 282 -8.01 4.87 4.39
C PHE A 282 -6.60 4.77 3.81
N GLN A 283 -6.53 4.49 2.53
CA GLN A 283 -5.29 4.51 1.76
C GLN A 283 -5.38 5.61 0.71
N GLY A 284 -4.29 6.31 0.49
CA GLY A 284 -4.23 7.43 -0.45
C GLY A 284 -2.83 7.72 -0.93
N GLY A 285 -2.66 8.84 -1.63
CA GLY A 285 -1.35 9.35 -2.02
C GLY A 285 -1.43 10.28 -3.22
N HIS A 286 -0.27 10.79 -3.62
CA HIS A 286 -0.12 11.66 -4.80
C HIS A 286 0.24 10.83 -6.03
N TYR A 287 -0.76 10.13 -6.55
CA TYR A 287 -0.61 9.27 -7.72
C TYR A 287 -1.92 9.15 -8.50
N GLU A 288 -1.83 8.98 -9.82
CA GLU A 288 -2.98 8.83 -10.69
C GLU A 288 -2.98 7.48 -11.40
N PHE A 289 -3.81 6.56 -10.88
CA PHE A 289 -3.97 5.21 -11.43
C PHE A 289 -4.80 5.17 -12.72
N ALA A 290 -4.71 4.03 -13.43
CA ALA A 290 -5.46 3.76 -14.65
C ALA A 290 -6.97 4.00 -14.52
N MET A 291 -7.61 3.51 -13.45
CA MET A 291 -9.05 3.73 -13.23
C MET A 291 -9.40 5.21 -13.08
N ALA A 292 -8.52 6.01 -12.46
CA ALA A 292 -8.75 7.43 -12.29
C ALA A 292 -8.72 8.19 -13.64
N LYS A 293 -7.91 7.71 -14.58
CA LYS A 293 -7.80 8.22 -15.96
C LYS A 293 -8.87 7.67 -16.90
N ALA A 294 -9.47 6.53 -16.56
CA ALA A 294 -10.47 5.88 -17.39
C ALA A 294 -11.69 6.81 -17.64
N PRO A 295 -12.16 6.93 -18.90
CA PRO A 295 -13.26 7.80 -19.23
C PRO A 295 -14.59 7.23 -18.74
N VAL A 296 -15.60 8.09 -18.62
CA VAL A 296 -17.00 7.67 -18.54
C VAL A 296 -17.42 7.12 -19.91
N GLU A 297 -17.90 5.89 -19.97
CA GLU A 297 -18.43 5.29 -21.21
C GLU A 297 -19.93 5.53 -21.38
N ARG A 298 -20.66 5.73 -20.29
CA ARG A 298 -22.10 6.00 -20.32
C ARG A 298 -22.48 6.97 -19.21
N GLU A 299 -23.03 8.11 -19.60
CA GLU A 299 -23.63 9.06 -18.66
C GLU A 299 -24.91 8.46 -18.07
N ILE A 300 -25.12 8.71 -16.78
CA ILE A 300 -26.31 8.32 -16.04
C ILE A 300 -26.77 9.49 -15.18
N SER A 301 -28.02 9.48 -14.74
CA SER A 301 -28.60 10.53 -13.89
C SER A 301 -29.45 9.90 -12.79
N PHE A 302 -29.44 10.51 -11.61
CA PHE A 302 -30.25 10.08 -10.48
C PHE A 302 -31.28 11.15 -10.17
N ALA A 303 -32.54 10.76 -9.94
CA ALA A 303 -33.61 11.70 -9.66
C ALA A 303 -33.32 12.52 -8.40
N GLY A 304 -33.46 13.84 -8.51
CA GLY A 304 -33.13 14.80 -7.45
C GLY A 304 -31.63 15.10 -7.30
N PHE A 305 -30.80 14.66 -8.27
CA PHE A 305 -29.36 14.91 -8.35
C PHE A 305 -28.93 15.34 -9.76
N GLU A 306 -29.78 16.10 -10.44
CA GLU A 306 -29.54 16.61 -11.80
C GLU A 306 -28.36 17.60 -11.86
N ASP A 307 -27.95 18.15 -10.71
CA ASP A 307 -26.78 19.00 -10.51
C ASP A 307 -25.46 18.22 -10.38
N VAL A 308 -25.51 16.91 -10.17
CA VAL A 308 -24.34 16.03 -10.04
C VAL A 308 -24.09 15.30 -11.35
N LYS A 309 -22.86 15.38 -11.88
CA LYS A 309 -22.47 14.58 -13.03
C LYS A 309 -22.22 13.15 -12.59
N ALA A 310 -22.87 12.18 -13.23
CA ALA A 310 -22.71 10.77 -12.94
C ALA A 310 -22.48 9.93 -14.20
N GLY A 311 -21.70 8.85 -14.07
CA GLY A 311 -21.37 8.00 -15.21
C GLY A 311 -20.84 6.63 -14.82
N ILE A 312 -21.06 5.65 -15.70
CA ILE A 312 -20.40 4.35 -15.67
C ILE A 312 -19.01 4.51 -16.30
N VAL A 313 -17.97 4.11 -15.58
CA VAL A 313 -16.57 4.23 -16.05
C VAL A 313 -16.24 3.06 -16.98
N LYS A 314 -15.45 3.33 -18.04
CA LYS A 314 -14.87 2.32 -18.92
C LYS A 314 -13.78 1.53 -18.18
N TRP A 315 -14.19 0.65 -17.27
CA TRP A 315 -13.32 -0.11 -16.37
C TRP A 315 -13.82 -1.55 -16.23
N PRO A 316 -12.94 -2.56 -16.01
CA PRO A 316 -13.35 -3.97 -15.88
C PRO A 316 -14.21 -4.23 -14.65
N MET A 317 -14.10 -3.38 -13.61
CA MET A 317 -14.97 -3.42 -12.43
C MET A 317 -16.16 -2.47 -12.58
N SER A 318 -17.23 -2.74 -11.84
CA SER A 318 -18.46 -1.94 -11.89
C SER A 318 -18.32 -0.66 -11.07
N VAL A 319 -18.03 0.45 -11.76
CA VAL A 319 -17.78 1.75 -11.13
C VAL A 319 -18.82 2.78 -11.55
N ILE A 320 -19.44 3.41 -10.56
CA ILE A 320 -20.20 4.65 -10.75
C ILE A 320 -19.29 5.81 -10.32
N ARG A 321 -18.93 6.69 -11.25
CA ARG A 321 -18.23 7.94 -10.95
C ARG A 321 -19.25 9.05 -10.81
N ILE A 322 -19.20 9.77 -9.69
CA ILE A 322 -19.97 11.00 -9.48
C ILE A 322 -19.02 12.18 -9.29
N SER A 323 -19.39 13.36 -9.77
CA SER A 323 -18.58 14.57 -9.64
C SER A 323 -19.41 15.85 -9.57
N GLY A 324 -18.89 16.82 -8.83
CA GLY A 324 -19.55 18.11 -8.59
C GLY A 324 -18.73 19.02 -7.68
N PRO A 325 -19.06 20.32 -7.61
CA PRO A 325 -18.37 21.27 -6.75
C PRO A 325 -18.76 21.15 -5.27
N ASP A 326 -19.96 20.63 -4.98
CA ASP A 326 -20.51 20.49 -3.63
C ASP A 326 -20.34 19.06 -3.10
N THR A 327 -19.46 18.88 -2.13
CA THR A 327 -19.23 17.57 -1.51
C THR A 327 -20.44 17.03 -0.76
N GLU A 328 -21.31 17.87 -0.20
CA GLU A 328 -22.49 17.37 0.54
C GLU A 328 -23.47 16.70 -0.41
N ARG A 329 -23.68 17.30 -1.60
CA ARG A 329 -24.48 16.69 -2.68
C ARG A 329 -23.91 15.35 -3.14
N LEU A 330 -22.59 15.24 -3.25
CA LEU A 330 -21.93 13.97 -3.59
C LEU A 330 -22.09 12.94 -2.47
N ILE A 331 -21.98 13.34 -1.21
CA ILE A 331 -22.18 12.46 -0.04
C ILE A 331 -23.63 11.96 0.00
N GLU A 332 -24.61 12.83 -0.21
CA GLU A 332 -26.02 12.46 -0.28
C GLU A 332 -26.30 11.42 -1.38
N LEU A 333 -25.76 11.63 -2.58
CA LEU A 333 -25.94 10.70 -3.68
C LEU A 333 -25.24 9.37 -3.41
N ALA A 334 -24.01 9.41 -2.90
CA ALA A 334 -23.24 8.20 -2.58
C ALA A 334 -23.92 7.35 -1.50
N ASP A 335 -24.48 7.99 -0.47
CA ASP A 335 -25.27 7.34 0.58
C ASP A 335 -26.54 6.70 0.03
N LYS A 336 -27.24 7.40 -0.88
CA LYS A 336 -28.40 6.86 -1.59
C LYS A 336 -28.06 5.63 -2.44
N VAL A 337 -26.95 5.68 -3.19
CA VAL A 337 -26.45 4.54 -3.98
C VAL A 337 -26.03 3.38 -3.07
N LEU A 338 -25.32 3.65 -1.97
CA LEU A 338 -24.91 2.63 -1.00
C LEU A 338 -26.11 1.93 -0.36
N ALA A 339 -27.12 2.70 0.07
CA ALA A 339 -28.33 2.17 0.68
C ALA A 339 -29.10 1.29 -0.30
N ALA A 340 -29.27 1.74 -1.55
CA ALA A 340 -29.90 0.95 -2.59
C ALA A 340 -29.11 -0.33 -2.90
N TRP A 341 -27.79 -0.22 -3.06
CA TRP A 341 -26.90 -1.36 -3.36
C TRP A 341 -26.95 -2.43 -2.28
N ARG A 342 -26.89 -2.04 -1.00
CA ARG A 342 -26.94 -2.98 0.12
C ARG A 342 -28.19 -3.85 0.15
N GLY A 343 -29.33 -3.31 -0.30
CA GLY A 343 -30.60 -4.05 -0.37
C GLY A 343 -30.91 -4.64 -1.75
N TYR A 344 -29.99 -4.53 -2.72
CA TYR A 344 -30.27 -4.91 -4.10
C TYR A 344 -30.02 -6.39 -4.38
N THR A 345 -31.05 -7.07 -4.89
CA THR A 345 -30.98 -8.45 -5.41
C THR A 345 -31.43 -8.44 -6.87
N ASP A 346 -30.63 -9.06 -7.73
CA ASP A 346 -30.94 -9.37 -9.13
C ASP A 346 -30.45 -10.79 -9.41
N GLU A 347 -31.34 -11.77 -9.24
CA GLU A 347 -31.03 -13.20 -9.43
C GLU A 347 -30.55 -13.50 -10.85
N ALA A 348 -31.08 -12.79 -11.85
CA ALA A 348 -30.67 -12.97 -13.24
C ALA A 348 -29.23 -12.54 -13.50
N ALA A 349 -28.71 -11.61 -12.68
CA ALA A 349 -27.32 -11.20 -12.67
C ALA A 349 -26.46 -11.92 -11.61
N PHE A 350 -27.02 -12.90 -10.89
CA PHE A 350 -26.39 -13.57 -9.75
C PHE A 350 -25.94 -12.58 -8.65
N ILE A 351 -26.78 -11.59 -8.35
CA ILE A 351 -26.54 -10.61 -7.29
C ILE A 351 -27.57 -10.84 -6.20
N PHE A 352 -27.09 -11.10 -4.99
CA PHE A 352 -27.92 -11.25 -3.81
C PHE A 352 -27.45 -10.27 -2.75
N ALA A 353 -28.38 -9.50 -2.18
CA ALA A 353 -28.09 -8.60 -1.07
C ALA A 353 -27.65 -9.35 0.19
N GLU A 354 -28.28 -10.49 0.45
CA GLU A 354 -28.09 -11.31 1.65
C GLU A 354 -28.40 -12.79 1.33
N THR A 355 -27.63 -13.72 1.89
CA THR A 355 -27.96 -15.15 1.95
C THR A 355 -27.71 -15.67 3.36
N ASP A 356 -28.61 -16.50 3.91
CA ASP A 356 -28.50 -17.06 5.27
C ASP A 356 -28.22 -16.03 6.39
N GLY A 357 -28.67 -14.78 6.23
CA GLY A 357 -28.42 -13.68 7.17
C GLY A 357 -27.08 -12.95 6.97
N GLU A 358 -26.23 -13.38 6.03
CA GLU A 358 -24.95 -12.76 5.71
C GLU A 358 -25.11 -11.74 4.56
N PRO A 359 -24.82 -10.44 4.79
CA PRO A 359 -24.90 -9.43 3.76
C PRO A 359 -23.73 -9.52 2.77
N HIS A 360 -24.00 -9.27 1.49
CA HIS A 360 -22.99 -9.43 0.43
C HIS A 360 -22.58 -8.14 -0.27
N ASN A 361 -23.45 -7.14 -0.34
CA ASN A 361 -23.21 -5.93 -1.12
C ASN A 361 -22.52 -4.83 -0.32
N THR A 362 -21.44 -4.27 -0.86
CA THR A 362 -20.74 -3.09 -0.31
C THR A 362 -20.06 -2.29 -1.41
N ILE A 363 -19.39 -1.19 -1.05
CA ILE A 363 -18.72 -0.28 -1.98
C ILE A 363 -17.27 -0.08 -1.54
N THR A 364 -16.36 -0.02 -2.51
CA THR A 364 -15.01 0.56 -2.34
C THR A 364 -15.06 2.01 -2.85
N PRO A 365 -15.13 3.03 -1.96
CA PRO A 365 -15.17 4.42 -2.37
C PRO A 365 -13.77 5.03 -2.52
N ILE A 366 -13.58 5.85 -3.56
CA ILE A 366 -12.35 6.61 -3.80
C ILE A 366 -12.66 8.06 -4.12
N ALA A 367 -12.23 8.98 -3.25
CA ALA A 367 -12.39 10.41 -3.42
C ALA A 367 -11.11 11.05 -3.97
N ARG A 368 -11.28 12.11 -4.76
CA ARG A 368 -10.19 13.00 -5.22
C ARG A 368 -10.74 14.36 -5.61
N LYS A 369 -9.85 15.33 -5.85
CA LYS A 369 -10.21 16.64 -6.41
C LYS A 369 -9.56 16.81 -7.79
N ARG A 370 -10.29 17.41 -8.73
CA ARG A 370 -9.82 17.76 -10.08
C ARG A 370 -10.21 19.20 -10.39
N GLY A 371 -9.23 20.10 -10.34
CA GLY A 371 -9.50 21.54 -10.43
C GLY A 371 -10.49 21.95 -9.34
N ASP A 372 -11.63 22.52 -9.73
CA ASP A 372 -12.68 22.96 -8.80
C ASP A 372 -13.75 21.89 -8.51
N GLN A 373 -13.62 20.70 -9.09
CA GLN A 373 -14.57 19.59 -8.92
C GLN A 373 -14.04 18.56 -7.92
N TYR A 374 -14.93 18.04 -7.10
CA TYR A 374 -14.70 16.82 -6.33
C TYR A 374 -15.24 15.64 -7.12
N GLU A 375 -14.53 14.51 -7.06
CA GLU A 375 -14.95 13.25 -7.67
C GLU A 375 -15.01 12.16 -6.61
N LEU A 376 -15.97 11.26 -6.75
CA LEU A 376 -16.09 10.04 -5.97
C LEU A 376 -16.39 8.86 -6.89
N ASP A 377 -15.48 7.89 -6.91
CA ASP A 377 -15.70 6.60 -7.55
C ASP A 377 -16.32 5.64 -6.54
N LEU A 378 -17.47 5.08 -6.90
CA LEU A 378 -18.20 4.06 -6.14
C LEU A 378 -18.04 2.72 -6.86
N VAL A 379 -17.07 1.92 -6.44
CA VAL A 379 -16.86 0.59 -7.01
C VAL A 379 -17.75 -0.41 -6.28
N LEU A 380 -18.74 -0.96 -6.99
CA LEU A 380 -19.66 -1.95 -6.43
C LEU A 380 -18.92 -3.26 -6.18
N ARG A 381 -19.08 -3.82 -4.98
CA ARG A 381 -18.49 -5.08 -4.55
C ARG A 381 -19.57 -6.02 -4.03
N ASN A 382 -19.36 -7.32 -4.25
CA ASN A 382 -20.20 -8.38 -3.70
C ASN A 382 -19.31 -9.56 -3.26
N ASN A 383 -19.48 -10.06 -2.03
CA ASN A 383 -18.64 -11.11 -1.46
C ASN A 383 -19.23 -12.52 -1.51
N ILE A 384 -20.31 -12.73 -2.27
CA ILE A 384 -21.01 -14.03 -2.34
C ILE A 384 -20.05 -15.14 -2.79
N THR A 385 -20.17 -16.30 -2.16
CA THR A 385 -19.40 -17.51 -2.48
C THR A 385 -20.31 -18.62 -2.97
N THR A 386 -19.75 -19.56 -3.73
CA THR A 386 -20.42 -20.82 -4.07
C THR A 386 -19.45 -21.98 -3.84
N GLU A 387 -19.92 -23.23 -3.89
CA GLU A 387 -19.03 -24.39 -3.84
C GLU A 387 -17.99 -24.39 -4.96
N GLN A 388 -18.37 -23.89 -6.15
CA GLN A 388 -17.45 -23.73 -7.29
C GLN A 388 -16.45 -22.58 -7.07
N HIS A 389 -16.88 -21.50 -6.42
CA HIS A 389 -16.08 -20.31 -6.16
C HIS A 389 -16.03 -19.99 -4.66
N PRO A 390 -15.29 -20.80 -3.87
CA PRO A 390 -15.25 -20.65 -2.41
C PRO A 390 -14.48 -19.41 -1.95
N LEU A 391 -13.67 -18.81 -2.83
CA LEU A 391 -12.99 -17.54 -2.59
C LEU A 391 -13.80 -16.32 -3.04
N GLY A 392 -15.05 -16.50 -3.45
CA GLY A 392 -15.93 -15.46 -3.95
C GLY A 392 -16.20 -15.60 -5.45
N VAL A 393 -17.46 -15.39 -5.85
CA VAL A 393 -17.87 -15.35 -7.26
C VAL A 393 -17.26 -14.16 -7.98
N TYR A 394 -17.19 -13.02 -7.29
CA TYR A 394 -16.59 -11.77 -7.77
C TYR A 394 -15.15 -11.60 -7.25
N HIS A 395 -14.34 -12.64 -7.46
CA HIS A 395 -12.91 -12.72 -7.10
C HIS A 395 -12.18 -13.54 -8.19
N PRO A 396 -10.84 -13.47 -8.34
CA PRO A 396 -10.12 -14.34 -9.27
C PRO A 396 -10.45 -15.81 -9.08
N HIS A 397 -10.70 -16.49 -10.20
CA HIS A 397 -11.01 -17.91 -10.23
C HIS A 397 -9.74 -18.75 -10.36
N ALA A 398 -9.88 -20.07 -10.18
CA ALA A 398 -8.77 -20.99 -9.99
C ALA A 398 -7.70 -20.94 -11.09
N GLU A 399 -8.12 -20.72 -12.33
CA GLU A 399 -7.26 -20.61 -13.51
C GLU A 399 -6.34 -19.38 -13.50
N LEU A 400 -6.59 -18.38 -12.66
CA LEU A 400 -5.76 -17.17 -12.53
C LEU A 400 -4.85 -17.22 -11.29
N HIS A 401 -5.07 -18.18 -10.37
CA HIS A 401 -4.39 -18.24 -9.07
C HIS A 401 -2.89 -18.49 -9.18
N HIS A 402 -2.41 -19.00 -10.31
CA HIS A 402 -0.99 -19.16 -10.55
C HIS A 402 -0.26 -17.80 -10.52
N ILE A 403 -0.89 -16.72 -11.00
CA ILE A 403 -0.40 -15.34 -10.89
C ILE A 403 -0.92 -14.65 -9.63
N LYS A 404 -2.25 -14.54 -9.48
CA LYS A 404 -2.87 -13.75 -8.41
C LYS A 404 -4.03 -14.52 -7.79
N LYS A 405 -3.88 -14.87 -6.51
CA LYS A 405 -4.91 -15.57 -5.73
C LYS A 405 -5.48 -14.71 -4.60
N GLU A 406 -4.69 -13.80 -4.06
CA GLU A 406 -5.02 -12.99 -2.89
C GLU A 406 -6.08 -11.95 -3.25
N ASN A 407 -6.77 -11.43 -2.22
CA ASN A 407 -7.84 -10.42 -2.33
C ASN A 407 -7.45 -9.21 -3.20
N ILE A 408 -8.46 -8.63 -3.84
CA ILE A 408 -8.35 -7.41 -4.65
C ILE A 408 -8.71 -6.21 -3.76
N GLY A 409 -7.68 -5.57 -3.23
CA GLY A 409 -7.79 -4.39 -2.38
C GLY A 409 -7.95 -3.10 -3.18
N LEU A 410 -7.98 -1.97 -2.47
CA LEU A 410 -8.19 -0.64 -3.06
C LEU A 410 -7.26 -0.35 -4.25
N ILE A 411 -5.96 -0.62 -4.11
CA ILE A 411 -4.97 -0.22 -5.12
C ILE A 411 -5.04 -1.12 -6.35
N GLU A 412 -5.38 -2.41 -6.17
CA GLU A 412 -5.65 -3.33 -7.26
C GLU A 412 -6.91 -2.92 -8.03
N VAL A 413 -7.99 -2.57 -7.32
CA VAL A 413 -9.22 -2.03 -7.93
C VAL A 413 -8.92 -0.85 -8.85
N MET A 414 -7.98 0.02 -8.43
CA MET A 414 -7.60 1.21 -9.18
C MET A 414 -6.67 0.93 -10.38
N GLY A 415 -6.08 -0.27 -10.47
CA GLY A 415 -5.27 -0.69 -11.62
C GLY A 415 -3.79 -0.99 -11.32
N LEU A 416 -3.39 -1.14 -10.05
CA LEU A 416 -2.04 -1.56 -9.66
C LEU A 416 -2.03 -2.99 -9.12
N ALA A 417 -1.43 -3.92 -9.86
CA ALA A 417 -1.26 -5.30 -9.42
C ALA A 417 -0.11 -5.42 -8.42
N VAL A 418 -0.42 -5.78 -7.17
CA VAL A 418 0.60 -6.22 -6.21
C VAL A 418 0.71 -7.74 -6.25
N LEU A 419 1.77 -8.22 -6.86
CA LEU A 419 2.06 -9.63 -7.10
C LEU A 419 3.00 -10.21 -6.02
N PRO A 420 2.85 -11.50 -5.65
CA PRO A 420 3.67 -12.13 -4.62
C PRO A 420 5.14 -12.29 -5.03
N ALA A 421 6.06 -12.15 -4.07
CA ALA A 421 7.51 -12.22 -4.28
C ALA A 421 7.99 -13.48 -5.04
N ARG A 422 7.33 -14.62 -4.82
CA ARG A 422 7.61 -15.91 -5.51
C ARG A 422 7.63 -15.77 -7.04
N LEU A 423 6.81 -14.87 -7.60
CA LEU A 423 6.67 -14.74 -9.05
C LEU A 423 7.95 -14.27 -9.72
N LYS A 424 8.86 -13.60 -9.01
CA LYS A 424 10.17 -13.25 -9.58
C LYS A 424 10.93 -14.51 -9.99
N GLY A 425 11.12 -15.44 -9.05
CA GLY A 425 11.83 -16.69 -9.30
C GLY A 425 11.10 -17.58 -10.31
N GLU A 426 9.76 -17.57 -10.27
CA GLU A 426 8.94 -18.31 -11.23
C GLU A 426 9.08 -17.74 -12.65
N ILE A 427 9.08 -16.41 -12.85
CA ILE A 427 9.32 -15.78 -14.16
C ILE A 427 10.71 -16.15 -14.70
N GLU A 428 11.75 -16.05 -13.87
CA GLU A 428 13.12 -16.43 -14.26
C GLU A 428 13.21 -17.91 -14.64
N GLY A 429 12.52 -18.79 -13.89
CA GLY A 429 12.40 -20.22 -14.19
C GLY A 429 11.66 -20.49 -15.49
N LEU A 430 10.53 -19.83 -15.70
CA LEU A 430 9.74 -19.92 -16.93
C LEU A 430 10.53 -19.47 -18.15
N CYS A 431 11.26 -18.36 -18.08
CA CYS A 431 12.12 -17.89 -19.17
C CYS A 431 13.10 -18.99 -19.63
N ARG A 432 13.79 -19.62 -18.67
CA ARG A 432 14.75 -20.70 -18.98
C ARG A 432 14.07 -21.93 -19.55
N ALA A 433 13.06 -22.44 -18.86
CA ALA A 433 12.41 -23.70 -19.21
C ALA A 433 11.65 -23.63 -20.55
N ILE A 434 11.01 -22.50 -20.85
CA ILE A 434 10.31 -22.28 -22.13
C ILE A 434 11.30 -22.30 -23.29
N VAL A 435 12.43 -21.59 -23.18
CA VAL A 435 13.46 -21.50 -24.22
C VAL A 435 14.17 -22.84 -24.42
N ALA A 436 14.43 -23.57 -23.34
CA ALA A 436 15.04 -24.90 -23.39
C ALA A 436 14.09 -26.01 -23.88
N GLY A 437 12.79 -25.72 -24.01
CA GLY A 437 11.78 -26.72 -24.39
C GLY A 437 11.51 -27.77 -23.30
N GLU A 438 11.72 -27.39 -22.04
CA GLU A 438 11.54 -28.28 -20.89
C GLU A 438 10.05 -28.49 -20.56
N ASP A 439 9.76 -29.61 -19.89
CA ASP A 439 8.43 -29.94 -19.39
C ASP A 439 8.21 -29.30 -18.02
N LEU A 440 7.47 -28.18 -18.01
CA LEU A 440 7.16 -27.41 -16.79
C LEU A 440 6.45 -28.22 -15.71
N ARG A 441 5.74 -29.30 -16.09
CA ARG A 441 4.98 -30.13 -15.13
C ARG A 441 5.89 -30.96 -14.21
N LYS A 442 7.18 -31.05 -14.52
CA LYS A 442 8.18 -31.75 -13.70
C LYS A 442 8.81 -30.86 -12.63
N ASP A 443 8.63 -29.54 -12.73
CA ASP A 443 9.13 -28.58 -11.74
C ASP A 443 7.99 -28.18 -10.80
N GLU A 444 8.15 -28.42 -9.50
CA GLU A 444 7.12 -28.17 -8.50
C GLU A 444 6.68 -26.69 -8.45
N ALA A 445 7.61 -25.76 -8.67
CA ALA A 445 7.31 -24.33 -8.66
C ALA A 445 6.65 -23.88 -9.97
N LEU A 446 7.03 -24.46 -11.10
CA LEU A 446 6.56 -24.05 -12.43
C LEU A 446 5.31 -24.80 -12.92
N ALA A 447 5.00 -25.98 -12.37
CA ALA A 447 3.93 -26.85 -12.85
C ALA A 447 2.56 -26.15 -12.95
N LYS A 448 2.24 -25.27 -12.00
CA LYS A 448 1.00 -24.47 -11.98
C LYS A 448 0.86 -23.47 -13.14
N HIS A 449 1.94 -23.19 -13.86
CA HIS A 449 1.96 -22.31 -15.03
C HIS A 449 1.89 -23.07 -16.35
N ALA A 450 2.00 -24.41 -16.33
CA ALA A 450 2.18 -25.22 -17.52
C ALA A 450 1.04 -25.06 -18.53
N ASP A 451 -0.22 -25.15 -18.08
CA ASP A 451 -1.39 -25.02 -18.96
C ASP A 451 -1.48 -23.63 -19.58
N TRP A 452 -1.20 -22.57 -18.80
CA TRP A 452 -1.13 -21.21 -19.30
C TRP A 452 -0.05 -21.05 -20.38
N VAL A 453 1.16 -21.56 -20.14
CA VAL A 453 2.25 -21.51 -21.10
C VAL A 453 1.94 -22.31 -22.37
N ASP A 454 1.28 -23.47 -22.25
CA ASP A 454 0.88 -24.27 -23.41
C ASP A 454 -0.12 -23.53 -24.31
N GLU A 455 -1.04 -22.75 -23.72
CA GLU A 455 -1.90 -21.84 -24.49
C GLU A 455 -1.11 -20.70 -25.14
N LEU A 456 -0.14 -20.11 -24.43
CA LEU A 456 0.70 -19.06 -25.00
C LEU A 456 1.53 -19.55 -26.20
N LYS A 457 2.04 -20.79 -26.15
CA LYS A 457 2.80 -21.41 -27.25
C LYS A 457 1.99 -21.60 -28.52
N LYS A 458 0.64 -21.56 -28.46
CA LYS A 458 -0.22 -21.57 -29.66
C LYS A 458 -0.26 -20.20 -30.35
N THR A 459 0.03 -19.13 -29.61
CA THR A 459 -0.06 -17.73 -30.08
C THR A 459 1.31 -17.14 -30.38
N TYR A 460 2.32 -17.49 -29.58
CA TYR A 460 3.66 -16.93 -29.65
C TYR A 460 4.70 -17.97 -30.00
N THR A 461 5.72 -17.56 -30.76
CA THR A 461 6.98 -18.29 -30.87
C THR A 461 7.98 -17.70 -29.88
N PHE A 462 8.35 -18.48 -28.88
CA PHE A 462 9.29 -18.07 -27.84
C PHE A 462 10.75 -18.20 -28.28
N THR A 463 11.55 -17.22 -27.92
CA THR A 463 13.00 -17.14 -28.12
C THR A 463 13.64 -16.58 -26.85
N ALA A 464 14.96 -16.71 -26.74
CA ALA A 464 15.71 -16.12 -25.62
C ALA A 464 15.51 -14.59 -25.52
N ASP A 465 15.30 -13.92 -26.66
CA ASP A 465 15.23 -12.46 -26.73
C ASP A 465 13.84 -11.90 -26.36
N ASN A 466 12.77 -12.68 -26.54
CA ASN A 466 11.39 -12.19 -26.38
C ASN A 466 10.61 -12.80 -25.21
N VAL A 467 11.10 -13.89 -24.60
CA VAL A 467 10.32 -14.66 -23.62
C VAL A 467 9.93 -13.83 -22.40
N GLU A 468 10.84 -13.02 -21.86
CA GLU A 468 10.57 -12.21 -20.67
C GLU A 468 9.51 -11.12 -20.95
N GLU A 469 9.61 -10.45 -22.11
CA GLU A 469 8.65 -9.42 -22.51
C GLU A 469 7.25 -10.00 -22.72
N ILE A 470 7.16 -11.15 -23.40
CA ILE A 470 5.90 -11.85 -23.59
C ILE A 470 5.29 -12.25 -22.24
N LEU A 471 6.09 -12.83 -21.33
CA LEU A 471 5.59 -13.20 -19.99
C LEU A 471 5.10 -11.98 -19.20
N LYS A 472 5.84 -10.86 -19.20
CA LYS A 472 5.41 -9.62 -18.54
C LYS A 472 4.10 -9.07 -19.10
N LYS A 473 3.94 -9.09 -20.43
CA LYS A 473 2.69 -8.71 -21.11
C LYS A 473 1.54 -9.61 -20.69
N GLU A 474 1.74 -10.93 -20.75
CA GLU A 474 0.68 -11.90 -20.47
C GLU A 474 0.31 -11.94 -18.98
N ILE A 475 1.24 -11.66 -18.06
CA ILE A 475 0.92 -11.42 -16.65
C ILE A 475 -0.03 -10.22 -16.50
N GLY A 476 0.22 -9.14 -17.25
CA GLY A 476 -0.68 -7.99 -17.29
C GLY A 476 -2.08 -8.34 -17.79
N ILE A 477 -2.17 -9.20 -18.82
CA ILE A 477 -3.45 -9.70 -19.34
C ILE A 477 -4.16 -10.59 -18.30
N VAL A 478 -3.43 -11.45 -17.59
CA VAL A 478 -3.98 -12.24 -16.49
C VAL A 478 -4.53 -11.32 -15.39
N PHE A 479 -3.82 -10.25 -15.04
CA PHE A 479 -4.31 -9.29 -14.05
C PHE A 479 -5.52 -8.47 -14.53
N MET A 480 -5.60 -8.13 -15.82
CA MET A 480 -6.82 -7.55 -16.40
C MET A 480 -8.01 -8.49 -16.21
N LYS A 481 -7.84 -9.79 -16.52
CA LYS A 481 -8.88 -10.82 -16.30
C LYS A 481 -9.26 -10.95 -14.82
N VAL A 482 -8.29 -10.85 -13.92
CA VAL A 482 -8.51 -10.80 -12.46
C VAL A 482 -9.50 -9.67 -12.10
N LEU A 483 -9.33 -8.48 -12.67
CA LEU A 483 -10.25 -7.36 -12.44
C LEU A 483 -11.62 -7.62 -13.08
N GLU A 484 -11.69 -8.23 -14.26
CA GLU A 484 -12.95 -8.61 -14.92
C GLU A 484 -13.73 -9.67 -14.11
N HIS A 485 -13.02 -10.60 -13.45
CA HIS A 485 -13.62 -11.56 -12.53
C HIS A 485 -14.17 -10.84 -11.30
N ALA A 486 -13.42 -9.87 -10.75
CA ALA A 486 -13.82 -9.08 -9.59
C ALA A 486 -14.96 -8.07 -9.86
N GLY A 487 -15.20 -7.71 -11.13
CA GLY A 487 -16.33 -6.87 -11.52
C GLY A 487 -17.67 -7.58 -11.35
N VAL A 488 -18.61 -6.94 -10.65
CA VAL A 488 -19.96 -7.48 -10.41
C VAL A 488 -20.74 -7.61 -11.71
N TYR A 489 -20.88 -6.50 -12.43
CA TYR A 489 -21.43 -6.44 -13.78
C TYR A 489 -20.32 -6.58 -14.81
N LYS A 490 -20.40 -7.63 -15.63
CA LYS A 490 -19.42 -7.89 -16.69
C LYS A 490 -19.49 -6.83 -17.79
N CYS A 491 -18.38 -6.63 -18.50
CA CYS A 491 -18.28 -5.71 -19.64
C CYS A 491 -18.86 -6.31 -20.93
N THR A 492 -20.04 -6.92 -20.82
CA THR A 492 -20.87 -7.42 -21.93
C THR A 492 -22.15 -6.59 -22.03
N GLU A 493 -22.89 -6.71 -23.12
CA GLU A 493 -24.17 -6.01 -23.27
C GLU A 493 -25.14 -6.40 -22.15
N GLU A 494 -25.26 -7.69 -21.84
CA GLU A 494 -26.13 -8.20 -20.77
C GLU A 494 -25.72 -7.65 -19.40
N GLY A 495 -24.41 -7.61 -19.13
CA GLY A 495 -23.87 -7.05 -17.89
C GLY A 495 -24.14 -5.56 -17.77
N ARG A 496 -24.05 -4.79 -18.86
CA ARG A 496 -24.37 -3.35 -18.87
C ARG A 496 -25.87 -3.09 -18.71
N GLN A 497 -26.72 -3.89 -19.34
CA GLN A 497 -28.17 -3.81 -19.11
C GLN A 497 -28.52 -4.13 -17.66
N ALA A 498 -27.86 -5.12 -17.05
CA ALA A 498 -28.03 -5.43 -15.63
C ALA A 498 -27.55 -4.30 -14.71
N PHE A 499 -26.44 -3.65 -15.05
CA PHE A 499 -25.95 -2.50 -14.29
C PHE A 499 -26.94 -1.33 -14.35
N LEU A 500 -27.53 -1.07 -15.52
CA LEU A 500 -28.54 -0.02 -15.68
C LEU A 500 -29.81 -0.31 -14.91
N ARG A 501 -30.27 -1.58 -14.84
CA ARG A 501 -31.39 -1.94 -13.97
C ARG A 501 -31.14 -1.57 -12.50
N PHE A 502 -29.91 -1.74 -12.01
CA PHE A 502 -29.56 -1.27 -10.68
C PHE A 502 -29.59 0.25 -10.60
N VAL A 503 -28.94 0.96 -11.53
CA VAL A 503 -28.95 2.44 -11.56
C VAL A 503 -30.38 2.99 -11.56
N ASP A 504 -31.27 2.45 -12.39
CA ASP A 504 -32.68 2.84 -12.49
C ASP A 504 -33.49 2.50 -11.24
N SER A 505 -33.02 1.56 -10.41
CA SER A 505 -33.64 1.21 -9.13
C SER A 505 -33.34 2.21 -8.01
N VAL A 506 -32.30 3.05 -8.16
CA VAL A 506 -31.89 4.07 -7.20
C VAL A 506 -32.84 5.28 -7.31
N LYS A 507 -33.95 5.22 -6.58
CA LYS A 507 -35.03 6.23 -6.60
C LYS A 507 -34.86 7.35 -5.61
#